data_AF-A0A0G0KVK0-F1
#
_entry.id   AF-A0A0G0KVK0-F1
#
_cell.length_a   1.000
_cell.length_b   1.000
_cell.length_c   1.000
_cell.angle_alpha   90.00
_cell.angle_beta   90.00
_cell.angle_gamma   90.00
#
_symmetry.space_group_name_H-M   'P 1'
#
loop_
_entity.id
_entity.type
_entity.pdbx_description
1 polymer ?
#
loop_
_entity_poly.entity_id
_entity_poly.type
_entity_poly.pdbx_seq_one_letter_code
_entity_poly.pdbx_strand_id
1 'polypeptide(L)' 'MANKFDGIRASIGIDAEQVRSGRKDDDMNILVIAAEHTEDHLTREMAKAFLETKFDGKPRHRRRLEEIAKIEKNN' A
#
# COMPACT_ATOMS: atom_id res chain seq x y z
N MET A 1 -12.78 -3.29 0.69
CA MET A 1 -13.70 -2.18 0.30
C MET A 1 -12.94 -1.04 -0.35
N ALA A 2 -11.90 -0.49 0.27
CA ALA A 2 -11.12 0.63 -0.29
C ALA A 2 -10.59 0.39 -1.73
N ASN A 3 -10.06 -0.81 -2.04
CA ASN A 3 -9.58 -1.16 -3.38
C ASN A 3 -10.66 -1.24 -4.48
N LYS A 4 -11.95 -1.06 -4.14
CA LYS A 4 -13.02 -1.02 -5.15
C LYS A 4 -13.19 0.37 -5.78
N PHE A 5 -12.47 1.37 -5.30
CA PHE A 5 -12.50 2.73 -5.82
C PHE A 5 -11.26 2.98 -6.67
N ASP A 6 -11.46 3.57 -7.86
CA ASP A 6 -10.39 3.82 -8.82
C ASP A 6 -9.23 4.62 -8.21
N GLY A 7 -8.01 4.23 -8.56
CA GLY A 7 -6.79 4.84 -8.06
C GLY A 7 -6.44 4.48 -6.62
N ILE A 8 -7.27 3.71 -5.90
CA ILE A 8 -6.97 3.27 -4.53
C ILE A 8 -6.17 1.98 -4.54
N ARG A 9 -5.01 2.03 -3.89
CA ARG A 9 -4.11 0.90 -3.63
C ARG A 9 -3.93 0.75 -2.12
N ALA A 10 -4.96 0.22 -1.48
CA ALA A 10 -4.99 -0.08 -0.07
C ALA A 10 -4.44 -1.49 0.20
N SER A 11 -3.57 -1.62 1.20
CA SER A 11 -3.18 -2.93 1.74
C SER A 11 -3.29 -2.95 3.26
N ILE A 12 -3.53 -4.14 3.79
CA ILE A 12 -3.46 -4.38 5.22
C ILE A 12 -2.00 -4.38 5.66
N GLY A 13 -1.69 -3.59 6.69
CA GLY A 13 -0.39 -3.59 7.34
C GLY A 13 -0.28 -4.78 8.29
N ILE A 14 0.75 -5.59 8.10
CA ILE A 14 1.08 -6.72 8.98
C ILE A 14 2.26 -6.36 9.87
N ASP A 15 3.32 -5.80 9.27
CA ASP A 15 4.50 -5.29 9.96
C ASP A 15 5.16 -4.17 9.13
N ALA A 16 6.17 -3.51 9.71
CA ALA A 16 6.82 -2.37 9.08
C ALA A 16 7.60 -2.75 7.80
N GLU A 17 8.12 -3.97 7.68
CA GLU A 17 8.86 -4.41 6.49
C GLU A 17 7.93 -4.67 5.30
N GLN A 18 6.81 -5.32 5.55
CA GLN A 18 5.75 -5.53 4.57
C GLN A 18 5.18 -4.18 4.11
N VAL A 19 4.95 -3.24 5.02
CA VAL A 19 4.48 -1.88 4.67
C VAL A 19 5.51 -1.13 3.81
N ARG A 20 6.81 -1.21 4.14
CA ARG A 20 7.87 -0.65 3.29
C ARG A 20 7.82 -1.24 1.89
N SER A 21 7.69 -2.56 1.79
CA SER A 21 7.64 -3.26 0.50
C SER A 21 6.42 -2.81 -0.32
N GLY A 22 5.23 -2.75 0.29
CA GLY A 22 4.02 -2.28 -0.39
C GLY A 22 4.11 -0.82 -0.88
N ARG A 23 4.72 0.08 -0.09
CA ARG A 23 4.98 1.46 -0.52
C ARG A 23 5.99 1.55 -1.65
N LYS A 24 7.08 0.81 -1.53
CA LYS A 24 8.21 0.85 -2.45
C LYS A 24 7.87 0.21 -3.81
N ASP A 25 7.16 -0.90 -3.81
CA ASP A 25 6.98 -1.75 -4.97
C ASP A 25 5.60 -1.62 -5.62
N ASP A 26 4.55 -1.36 -4.84
CA ASP A 26 3.16 -1.30 -5.32
C ASP A 26 2.55 0.11 -5.21
N ASP A 27 3.34 1.10 -4.80
CA ASP A 27 2.90 2.48 -4.53
C ASP A 27 1.61 2.53 -3.71
N MET A 28 1.55 1.69 -2.66
CA MET A 28 0.40 1.60 -1.76
C MET A 28 0.05 2.98 -1.20
N ASN A 29 -1.14 3.49 -1.46
CA ASN A 29 -1.53 4.86 -1.08
C ASN A 29 -2.51 4.94 0.09
N ILE A 30 -2.98 3.78 0.58
CA ILE A 30 -3.73 3.66 1.83
C ILE A 30 -3.15 2.50 2.65
N LEU A 31 -2.81 2.78 3.92
CA LEU A 31 -2.50 1.76 4.91
C LEU A 31 -3.77 1.40 5.69
N VAL A 32 -4.10 0.12 5.77
CA VAL A 32 -5.21 -0.40 6.57
C VAL A 32 -4.66 -1.10 7.81
N ILE A 33 -5.13 -0.74 8.99
CA ILE A 33 -4.68 -1.31 10.27
C ILE A 33 -5.89 -1.89 11.00
N ALA A 34 -5.75 -3.11 11.52
CA ALA A 34 -6.76 -3.75 12.35
C ALA A 34 -6.62 -3.26 13.79
N ALA A 35 -7.33 -2.19 14.15
CA ALA A 35 -7.17 -1.47 15.41
C ALA A 35 -7.27 -2.35 16.67
N GLU A 36 -8.19 -3.33 16.69
CA GLU A 36 -8.37 -4.25 17.83
C GLU A 36 -7.36 -5.41 17.87
N HIS A 37 -6.59 -5.59 16.80
CA HIS A 37 -5.68 -6.73 16.62
C HIS A 37 -4.22 -6.33 16.41
N THR A 38 -3.90 -5.04 16.49
CA THR A 38 -2.55 -4.51 16.27
C THR A 38 -2.13 -3.73 17.49
N GLU A 39 -0.99 -4.08 18.06
CA GLU A 39 -0.43 -3.34 19.19
C GLU A 39 -0.05 -1.90 18.79
N ASP A 40 -0.14 -0.95 19.73
CA ASP A 40 0.11 0.47 19.46
C ASP A 40 1.54 0.71 18.94
N HIS A 41 2.53 -0.02 19.46
CA HIS A 41 3.91 0.12 19.02
C HIS A 41 4.08 -0.30 17.54
N LEU A 42 3.50 -1.44 17.14
CA LEU A 42 3.50 -1.91 15.74
C LEU A 42 2.74 -0.95 14.83
N THR A 43 1.62 -0.41 15.29
CA THR A 43 0.83 0.61 14.56
C THR A 43 1.69 1.83 14.22
N ARG A 44 2.45 2.34 15.18
CA ARG A 44 3.35 3.50 14.98
C ARG A 44 4.49 3.17 14.01
N GLU A 45 5.09 2.00 14.13
CA GLU A 45 6.16 1.57 13.22
C GLU A 45 5.68 1.42 11.78
N MET A 46 4.51 0.81 11.58
CA MET A 46 3.87 0.70 10.27
C MET A 46 3.50 2.06 9.70
N ALA A 47 2.90 2.94 10.50
CA ALA A 47 2.55 4.30 10.06
C ALA A 47 3.80 5.09 9.64
N LYS A 48 4.88 5.01 10.42
CA LYS A 48 6.16 5.64 10.08
C LYS A 48 6.74 5.06 8.79
N ALA A 49 6.81 3.74 8.68
CA ALA A 49 7.26 3.06 7.46
C ALA A 49 6.45 3.48 6.23
N PHE A 50 5.14 3.61 6.37
CA PHE A 50 4.25 4.03 5.29
C PHE A 50 4.56 5.45 4.79
N LEU A 51 4.67 6.39 5.73
CA LEU A 51 4.87 7.82 5.45
C LEU A 51 6.27 8.12 4.91
N GLU A 52 7.30 7.44 5.42
CA GLU A 52 8.69 7.70 5.05
C GLU A 52 9.11 6.97 3.76
N THR A 53 8.50 5.83 3.45
CA THR A 53 8.88 5.05 2.28
C THR A 53 8.30 5.64 1.01
N LYS A 54 9.18 5.84 0.02
CA LYS A 54 8.82 6.30 -1.31
C LYS A 54 8.77 5.12 -2.28
N PHE A 55 7.88 5.24 -3.25
CA PHE A 55 7.84 4.34 -4.40
C PHE A 55 9.17 4.38 -5.17
N ASP A 56 9.73 3.21 -5.52
CA ASP A 56 11.04 3.14 -6.18
C ASP A 56 10.98 3.43 -7.68
N GLY A 57 9.78 3.42 -8.27
CA GLY A 57 9.56 3.76 -9.67
C GLY A 57 10.22 2.81 -10.67
N LYS A 58 10.60 1.58 -10.28
CA LYS A 58 11.20 0.62 -11.22
C LYS A 58 10.25 0.30 -12.38
N PRO A 59 10.77 0.03 -13.59
CA PRO A 59 9.93 -0.23 -14.77
C PRO A 59 8.88 -1.32 -14.55
N ARG A 60 9.27 -2.42 -13.89
CA ARG A 60 8.35 -3.54 -13.58
C ARG A 60 7.20 -3.15 -12.62
N HIS A 61 7.44 -2.20 -11.72
CA HIS A 61 6.45 -1.73 -10.75
C HIS A 61 5.47 -0.77 -11.42
N ARG A 62 5.97 0.17 -12.23
CA ARG A 62 5.12 1.05 -13.05
C ARG A 62 4.22 0.27 -14.00
N ARG A 63 4.76 -0.77 -14.65
CA ARG A 63 3.96 -1.64 -15.53
C ARG A 63 2.76 -2.26 -14.80
N ARG A 64 2.96 -2.77 -13.58
CA ARG A 64 1.86 -3.32 -12.76
C ARG A 64 0.83 -2.24 -12.41
N LEU A 65 1.26 -1.03 -12.06
CA LEU A 65 0.34 0.09 -11.79
C LEU A 65 -0.50 0.45 -13.02
N GLU A 66 0.10 0.44 -14.21
CA GLU A 66 -0.61 0.68 -15.47
C GLU A 66 -1.61 -0.44 -15.79
N GLU A 67 -1.28 -1.71 -15.50
CA GLU A 67 -2.20 -2.84 -15.64
C GLU A 67 -3.41 -2.69 -14.69
N ILE A 68 -3.17 -2.32 -13.42
CA ILE A 68 -4.25 -2.05 -12.46
C ILE A 68 -5.15 -0.92 -12.96
N ALA A 69 -4.57 0.21 -13.41
CA ALA A 69 -5.34 1.34 -13.93
C ALA A 69 -6.18 1.00 -15.18
N LYS A 70 -5.77 0.01 -15.98
CA LYS A 70 -6.58 -0.50 -17.10
C LYS A 70 -7.76 -1.34 -16.61
N ILE A 71 -7.57 -2.14 -15.56
CA ILE A 71 -8.64 -2.95 -14.96
C ILE A 71 -9.69 -2.03 -14.35
N GLU A 72 -9.28 -0.99 -13.63
CA GLU A 72 -10.18 0.01 -13.02
C GLU A 72 -11.09 0.66 -14.06
N LYS A 73 -10.56 1.10 -15.20
CA LYS A 73 -11.34 1.73 -16.29
C LYS A 73 -12.38 0.83 -16.97
N ASN A 74 -12.28 -0.49 -16.78
CA ASN A 74 -13.16 -1.47 -17.42
C ASN A 74 -14.27 -1.98 -16.48
N ASN A 75 -14.35 -1.45 -15.24
CA ASN A 75 -15.39 -1.74 -14.25
C ASN A 75 -16.34 -0.55 -14.08
#